data_AF-A0A841QJN5-F1
#
_entry.id   AF-A0A841QJN5-F1
#
_cell.length_a   1.000
_cell.length_b   1.000
_cell.length_c   1.000
_cell.angle_alpha   90.00
_cell.angle_beta   90.00
_cell.angle_gamma   90.00
#
_symmetry.space_group_name_H-M   'P 1'
#
loop_
_entity.id
_entity.type
_entity.pdbx_description
1 polymer ?
#
loop_
_entity_poly.entity_id
_entity_poly.type
_entity_poly.pdbx_seq_one_letter_code
_entity_poly.pdbx_strand_id
1 'polypeptide(L)'
;MHKQIAVTPLWRGVPSNMPADVLVRGQQAALISVSIAPCDRVWSARERLADELVRVCYGRDIPEHNRTALACMMRILVEQAVPGLPGQHVQRNAPPPPQGDGEWYCHWFAVTRREGSV
;
A
#
# COMPACT_ATOMS: atom_id res chain seq x y z
N MET A 1 -13.41 5.51 13.56
CA MET A 1 -12.44 6.41 12.90
C MET A 1 -11.93 5.87 11.55
N HIS A 2 -11.62 4.58 11.41
CA HIS A 2 -11.15 3.99 10.12
C HIS A 2 -12.21 3.86 9.01
N LYS A 3 -13.51 3.99 9.31
CA LYS A 3 -14.60 3.94 8.32
C LYS A 3 -14.53 5.05 7.26
N GLN A 4 -13.62 6.02 7.41
CA GLN A 4 -13.41 7.13 6.49
C GLN A 4 -12.15 6.96 5.62
N ILE A 5 -11.33 5.92 5.83
CA ILE A 5 -10.12 5.68 5.03
C ILE A 5 -10.48 4.66 3.96
N ALA A 6 -10.31 5.04 2.69
CA ALA A 6 -10.42 4.13 1.56
C ALA A 6 -9.02 3.88 0.98
N VAL A 7 -8.67 2.61 0.81
CA VAL A 7 -7.39 2.18 0.23
C VAL A 7 -7.69 1.43 -1.04
N THR A 8 -7.33 2.01 -2.18
CA THR A 8 -7.64 1.44 -3.49
C THR A 8 -6.35 1.00 -4.17
N PRO A 9 -6.21 -0.26 -4.61
CA PRO A 9 -5.12 -0.67 -5.47
C PRO A 9 -5.13 0.18 -6.74
N LEU A 10 -4.04 0.86 -7.01
CA LEU A 10 -3.96 1.83 -8.10
C LEU A 10 -3.17 1.25 -9.27
N TRP A 11 -1.97 0.74 -9.02
CA TRP A 11 -1.08 0.24 -10.08
C TRP A 11 0.04 -0.65 -9.53
N ARG A 12 0.73 -1.38 -10.39
CA ARG A 12 1.87 -2.26 -10.04
C ARG A 12 2.99 -2.04 -11.04
N GLY A 13 4.20 -1.72 -10.57
CA GLY A 13 5.34 -1.43 -11.42
C GLY A 13 6.32 -0.46 -10.79
N VAL A 14 7.25 0.07 -11.60
CA VAL A 14 8.29 1.01 -11.17
C VAL A 14 7.86 2.44 -11.47
N PRO A 15 8.06 3.43 -10.59
CA PRO A 15 7.49 4.77 -10.82
C PRO A 15 7.82 5.40 -12.18
N SER A 16 8.96 5.05 -12.80
CA SER A 16 9.36 5.50 -14.13
C SER A 16 8.46 5.01 -15.29
N ASN A 17 7.72 3.91 -15.13
CA ASN A 17 6.78 3.41 -16.14
C ASN A 17 5.31 3.55 -15.72
N MET A 18 5.02 4.37 -14.71
CA MET A 18 3.65 4.64 -14.29
C MET A 18 2.90 5.44 -15.37
N PRO A 19 1.75 4.96 -15.84
CA PRO A 19 0.94 5.69 -16.82
C PRO A 19 0.50 7.07 -16.31
N ALA A 20 0.38 8.04 -17.21
CA ALA A 20 0.02 9.41 -16.86
C ALA A 20 -1.37 9.53 -16.21
N ASP A 21 -2.34 8.73 -16.64
CA ASP A 21 -3.69 8.66 -16.05
C ASP A 21 -3.65 8.13 -14.61
N VAL A 22 -2.76 7.18 -14.33
CA VAL A 22 -2.52 6.66 -12.98
C VAL A 22 -1.90 7.74 -12.09
N LEU A 23 -0.92 8.50 -12.61
CA LEU A 23 -0.31 9.63 -11.91
C LEU A 23 -1.34 10.71 -11.57
N VAL A 24 -2.19 11.10 -12.52
CA VAL A 24 -3.25 12.11 -12.31
C VAL A 24 -4.26 11.65 -11.25
N ARG A 25 -4.70 10.38 -11.29
CA ARG A 25 -5.55 9.81 -10.25
C ARG A 25 -4.86 9.79 -8.89
N GLY A 26 -3.55 9.54 -8.89
CA GLY A 26 -2.70 9.60 -7.71
C GLY A 26 -2.57 11.00 -7.12
N GLN A 27 -2.56 12.06 -7.93
CA GLN A 27 -2.51 13.44 -7.45
C GLN A 27 -3.77 13.87 -6.67
N GLN A 28 -4.89 13.17 -6.87
CA GLN A 28 -6.14 13.42 -6.15
C GLN A 28 -6.23 12.68 -4.81
N ALA A 29 -5.19 11.93 -4.42
CA ALA A 29 -5.16 11.10 -3.22
C ALA A 29 -3.75 11.11 -2.59
N ALA A 30 -3.61 10.56 -1.39
CA ALA A 30 -2.29 10.23 -0.88
C ALA A 30 -1.81 8.92 -1.53
N LEU A 31 -0.63 8.93 -2.15
CA LEU A 31 -0.05 7.75 -2.77
C LEU A 31 0.85 7.00 -1.77
N ILE A 32 0.61 5.69 -1.64
CA ILE A 32 1.48 4.76 -0.94
C ILE A 32 2.10 3.81 -1.95
N SER A 33 3.42 3.63 -1.88
CA SER A 33 4.13 2.56 -2.56
C SER A 33 4.57 1.51 -1.54
N VAL A 34 4.30 0.24 -1.84
CA VAL A 34 4.80 -0.90 -1.08
C VAL A 34 5.73 -1.68 -1.99
N SER A 35 7.01 -1.70 -1.65
CA SER A 35 7.99 -2.54 -2.34
C SER A 35 7.74 -4.00 -2.01
N ILE A 36 7.74 -4.85 -3.04
CA ILE A 36 7.48 -6.28 -2.94
C ILE A 36 8.68 -7.03 -3.52
N ALA A 37 9.28 -7.87 -2.68
CA ALA A 37 10.35 -8.79 -3.01
C ALA A 37 9.80 -10.11 -3.61
N PRO A 38 10.64 -10.90 -4.28
CA PRO A 38 10.22 -12.14 -4.92
C PRO A 38 9.50 -13.14 -4.00
N CYS A 39 10.09 -13.39 -2.84
CA CYS A 39 9.59 -14.37 -1.88
C CYS A 39 8.49 -13.81 -0.98
N ASP A 40 8.05 -12.57 -1.20
CA ASP A 40 7.08 -11.96 -0.31
C ASP A 40 5.75 -12.70 -0.34
N ARG A 41 5.26 -12.90 0.87
CA ARG A 41 3.94 -13.44 1.11
C ARG A 41 2.95 -12.30 1.25
N VAL A 42 1.68 -12.61 1.01
CA VAL A 42 0.57 -11.66 1.18
C VAL A 42 0.61 -11.01 2.56
N TRP A 43 0.99 -11.76 3.59
CA TRP A 43 1.22 -11.22 4.94
C TRP A 43 2.23 -10.06 4.96
N SER A 44 3.44 -10.27 4.41
CA SER A 44 4.51 -9.26 4.40
C SER A 44 4.09 -7.98 3.69
N ALA A 45 3.36 -8.09 2.58
CA ALA A 45 2.83 -6.94 1.86
C ALA A 45 1.77 -6.18 2.66
N ARG A 46 0.90 -6.89 3.40
CA ARG A 46 -0.11 -6.28 4.27
C ARG A 46 0.52 -5.56 5.45
N GLU A 47 1.55 -6.12 6.07
CA GLU A 47 2.27 -5.47 7.17
C GLU A 47 2.91 -4.15 6.71
N ARG A 48 3.62 -4.16 5.58
CA ARG A 48 4.21 -2.93 5.04
C ARG A 48 3.15 -1.91 4.64
N LEU A 49 2.05 -2.35 4.02
CA LEU A 49 0.93 -1.45 3.70
C LEU A 49 0.31 -0.85 4.96
N ALA A 50 0.15 -1.64 6.02
CA ALA A 50 -0.41 -1.15 7.29
C ALA A 50 0.49 -0.09 7.93
N ASP A 51 1.80 -0.32 7.95
CA ASP A 51 2.77 0.64 8.47
C ASP A 51 2.74 1.96 7.70
N GLU A 52 2.74 1.88 6.36
CA GLU A 52 2.62 3.05 5.49
C GLU A 52 1.28 3.78 5.65
N LEU A 53 0.18 3.07 5.85
CA LEU A 53 -1.12 3.68 6.13
C LEU A 53 -1.12 4.45 7.45
N VAL A 54 -0.51 3.90 8.50
CA VAL A 54 -0.36 4.61 9.78
C VAL A 54 0.46 5.87 9.58
N ARG A 55 1.60 5.74 8.88
CA ARG A 55 2.50 6.85 8.57
C ARG A 55 1.80 7.99 7.81
N VAL A 56 1.02 7.66 6.79
CA VAL A 56 0.29 8.63 5.95
C VAL A 56 -0.90 9.24 6.69
N CYS A 57 -1.66 8.44 7.46
CA CYS A 57 -2.91 8.91 8.07
C CYS A 57 -2.73 9.61 9.42
N TYR A 58 -1.65 9.30 10.15
CA TYR A 58 -1.45 9.76 11.53
C TYR A 58 -0.09 10.41 11.78
N GLY A 59 0.82 10.38 10.80
CA GLY A 59 2.15 11.00 10.89
C GLY A 59 3.27 10.03 11.22
N ARG A 60 4.51 10.49 11.04
CA ARG A 60 5.74 9.68 11.22
C ARG A 60 6.18 9.57 12.69
N ASP A 61 5.82 10.54 13.51
CA ASP A 61 6.37 10.71 14.87
C ASP A 61 5.60 9.95 15.96
N ILE A 62 4.76 8.98 15.56
CA ILE A 62 3.96 8.19 16.50
C ILE A 62 4.87 7.19 17.24
N PRO A 63 4.74 7.06 18.57
CA PRO A 63 5.42 6.02 19.34
C PRO A 63 5.13 4.61 18.82
N GLU A 64 6.12 3.72 18.88
CA GLU A 64 6.04 2.38 18.30
C GLU A 64 4.85 1.55 18.79
N HIS A 65 4.57 1.54 20.09
CA HIS A 65 3.42 0.81 20.66
C HIS A 65 2.07 1.27 20.08
N ASN A 66 1.93 2.58 19.83
CA ASN A 66 0.74 3.15 19.20
C ASN A 66 0.70 2.81 17.70
N ARG A 67 1.85 2.77 17.03
CA ARG A 67 1.97 2.37 15.63
C ARG A 67 1.47 0.93 15.41
N THR A 68 1.91 -0.01 16.25
CA THR A 68 1.46 -1.41 16.18
C THR A 68 -0.05 -1.53 16.39
N ALA A 69 -0.60 -0.85 17.40
CA ALA A 69 -2.04 -0.86 17.65
C ALA A 69 -2.83 -0.27 16.47
N LEU A 70 -2.38 0.85 15.91
CA LEU A 70 -2.99 1.47 14.73
C LEU A 70 -2.90 0.55 13.50
N ALA A 71 -1.77 -0.09 13.26
CA ALA A 71 -1.58 -1.04 12.16
C ALA A 71 -2.54 -2.23 12.29
N CYS A 72 -2.74 -2.77 13.50
CA CYS A 72 -3.75 -3.80 13.74
C CYS A 72 -5.17 -3.33 13.40
N MET A 73 -5.52 -2.07 13.68
CA MET A 73 -6.84 -1.52 13.32
C MET A 73 -7.02 -1.34 11.81
N MET A 74 -5.93 -1.21 11.04
CA MET A 74 -5.96 -1.15 9.57
C MET A 74 -6.15 -2.51 8.89
N ARG A 75 -6.14 -3.61 9.65
CA ARG A 75 -6.11 -4.97 9.12
C ARG A 75 -7.16 -5.24 8.03
N ILE A 76 -8.41 -4.85 8.25
CA ILE A 76 -9.49 -5.07 7.28
C ILE A 76 -9.22 -4.32 5.97
N LEU A 77 -8.71 -3.09 6.06
CA LEU A 77 -8.42 -2.27 4.88
C LEU A 77 -7.29 -2.89 4.05
N VAL A 78 -6.22 -3.36 4.70
CA VAL A 78 -5.08 -3.98 3.99
C VAL A 78 -5.41 -5.37 3.44
N GLU A 79 -6.28 -6.14 4.11
CA GLU A 79 -6.77 -7.41 3.59
C GLU A 79 -7.61 -7.24 2.31
N GLN A 80 -8.42 -6.18 2.25
CA GLN A 80 -9.19 -5.83 1.05
C GLN A 80 -8.30 -5.30 -0.08
N ALA A 81 -7.31 -4.45 0.25
CA ALA A 81 -6.40 -3.88 -0.75
C ALA A 81 -5.39 -4.91 -1.29
N VAL A 82 -4.99 -5.88 -0.48
CA VAL A 82 -4.07 -6.97 -0.86
C VAL A 82 -4.78 -8.31 -0.63
N PRO A 83 -5.62 -8.76 -1.57
CA PRO A 83 -6.38 -10.00 -1.42
C PRO A 83 -5.48 -11.25 -1.49
N GLY A 84 -5.95 -12.35 -0.91
CA GLY A 84 -5.26 -13.65 -0.90
C GLY A 84 -5.04 -14.23 0.50
N LEU A 85 -4.54 -15.46 0.56
CA LEU A 85 -4.20 -16.11 1.83
C LEU A 85 -2.84 -15.62 2.33
N PRO A 86 -2.63 -15.45 3.66
CA PRO A 86 -1.40 -14.92 4.22
C PRO A 86 -0.11 -15.62 3.75
N GLY A 87 -0.17 -16.94 3.56
CA GLY A 87 0.95 -17.77 3.11
C GLY A 87 1.12 -17.86 1.59
N GLN A 88 0.27 -17.24 0.78
CA GLN A 88 0.46 -17.20 -0.67
C GLN A 88 1.51 -16.16 -1.05
N HIS A 89 2.23 -16.40 -2.14
CA HIS A 89 3.07 -15.37 -2.74
C HIS A 89 2.21 -14.22 -3.23
N VAL A 90 2.69 -12.99 -3.04
CA VAL A 90 2.05 -11.81 -3.60
C VAL A 90 2.11 -11.88 -5.12
N GLN A 91 1.00 -11.61 -5.80
CA GLN A 91 0.98 -11.62 -7.25
C GLN A 91 1.88 -10.52 -7.84
N ARG A 92 2.86 -10.93 -8.64
CA ARG A 92 3.82 -10.06 -9.34
C ARG A 92 3.32 -9.65 -10.74
N ASN A 93 2.09 -9.16 -10.87
CA ASN A 93 1.53 -8.83 -12.20
C ASN A 93 2.17 -7.57 -12.83
N ALA A 94 3.31 -7.10 -12.31
CA ALA A 94 4.11 -6.06 -12.94
C ALA A 94 5.19 -6.72 -13.82
N PRO A 95 5.51 -6.14 -14.99
CA PRO A 95 6.66 -6.61 -15.77
C PRO A 95 7.94 -6.51 -14.93
N PRO A 96 8.90 -7.45 -15.08
CA PRO A 96 10.17 -7.39 -14.37
C PRO A 96 10.90 -6.08 -14.71
N PRO A 97 11.65 -5.48 -13.75
CA PRO A 97 12.40 -4.26 -14.01
C PRO A 97 13.45 -4.48 -15.12
N PRO A 98 13.73 -3.48 -15.96
CA PRO A 98 14.53 -3.65 -17.18
C PRO A 98 16.03 -3.92 -16.95
N GLN A 99 16.56 -3.87 -15.72
CA GLN A 99 17.96 -4.17 -15.40
C GLN A 99 18.03 -4.86 -14.03
N GLY A 100 18.95 -5.81 -13.88
CA GLY A 100 19.08 -6.78 -12.78
C GLY A 100 19.37 -6.23 -11.38
N ASP A 101 18.97 -5.00 -11.07
CA ASP A 101 18.96 -4.41 -9.74
C ASP A 101 17.75 -4.92 -8.93
N GLY A 102 17.69 -6.24 -8.73
CA GLY A 102 16.73 -6.89 -7.86
C GLY A 102 15.28 -6.88 -8.37
N GLU A 103 14.63 -8.02 -8.26
CA GLU A 103 13.23 -8.26 -8.64
C GLU A 103 12.20 -7.54 -7.71
N TRP A 104 12.52 -6.36 -7.20
CA TRP A 104 11.60 -5.58 -6.38
C TRP A 104 10.64 -4.79 -7.27
N TYR A 105 9.34 -5.02 -7.10
CA TYR A 105 8.30 -4.25 -7.78
C TYR A 105 7.46 -3.50 -6.74
N CYS A 106 6.93 -2.33 -7.10
CA CYS A 106 6.07 -1.58 -6.20
C CYS A 106 4.59 -1.85 -6.49
N HIS A 107 3.83 -2.11 -5.44
CA HIS A 107 2.38 -1.98 -5.45
C HIS A 107 2.02 -0.58 -4.99
N TRP A 108 1.27 0.14 -5.83
CA TRP A 108 0.82 1.49 -5.58
C TRP A 108 -0.63 1.49 -5.15
N PHE A 109 -0.92 2.23 -4.08
CA PHE A 109 -2.25 2.36 -3.51
C PHE A 109 -2.61 3.84 -3.41
N ALA A 110 -3.83 4.17 -3.81
CA ALA A 110 -4.42 5.48 -3.55
C ALA A 110 -5.16 5.43 -2.22
N VAL A 111 -4.84 6.35 -1.33
CA VAL A 111 -5.48 6.50 -0.02
C VAL A 111 -6.24 7.81 -0.01
N THR A 112 -7.55 7.70 0.19
CA THR A 112 -8.41 8.87 0.39
C THR A 112 -9.01 8.82 1.77
N ARG A 113 -9.06 9.98 2.41
CA ARG A 113 -9.82 10.19 3.63
C ARG A 113 -11.10 10.89 3.24
N ARG A 114 -12.26 10.27 3.47
CA ARG A 114 -13.53 10.98 3.45
C ARG A 114 -13.51 11.94 4.63
N GLU A 115 -13.28 13.22 4.36
CA GLU A 115 -13.63 14.25 5.33
C GLU A 115 -15.12 14.05 5.65
N GLY A 116 -15.44 13.96 6.94
CA GLY A 116 -16.82 13.83 7.35
C GLY A 116 -17.60 15.01 6.79
N SER A 117 -18.60 14.76 5.97
CA SER A 117 -19.71 15.70 5.81
C SER A 117 -20.22 16.00 7.21
N VAL A 118 -20.00 17.23 7.66
CA VAL A 118 -20.75 17.83 8.77
C VAL A 118 -22.13 18.18 8.24
#